data_AF-A0A1Q3NN52-F1
#
_entry.id   AF-A0A1Q3NN52-F1
#
_cell.length_a   1.000
_cell.length_b   1.000
_cell.length_c   1.000
_cell.angle_alpha   90.00
_cell.angle_beta   90.00
_cell.angle_gamma   90.00
#
_symmetry.space_group_name_H-M   'P 1'
#
loop_
_entity.id
_entity.type
_entity.pdbx_description
1 polymer ?
#
loop_
_entity_poly.entity_id
_entity_poly.type
_entity_poly.pdbx_seq_one_letter_code
_entity_poly.pdbx_strand_id
1 'polypeptide(L)'
;MSLIRRSPKRVFALVAVAAAALIVPVAALAWGPDRPTFTMENPAPYVTFNSITNNGKVGDERNFLRIRESGTGEYINQVNFEPGKVYDVSVYYHNNAATRLNASGEGIAKDATLKIEMPYVIKAGVNAALTSTISASNAKPTSVWDEAYGKNNTNAEIALRYVAGSAKFVSNGAINGQTLPDSLFTTGAKLGFDSQNGTVPGCNEYSGFVNFKIRIDQPNYEVKKVVSTDDGKTWVDSVKAQPGSTVTYGISYQNTGTNQQDDVVVRDMLPAGVAYVPDSTYLMNSVTKGKFEKASDGITTVGYNAGSYQSKGNVFFKFNAKLPSKDQLKCGTNTLVNTARVSVNGGYKEDTATVTIDNECKPVVKYTCDALGVTVVDRTHFTFNTKYTVQNATFKSVTYVIKNANGKVVDTKTSNGTSLNYTQTTVGKYTVQATVTVTVDGTTKTVTSDACKASFEVPAQPGNITVCELSTKKIVTIKENQFDAAKYSKDLSKCAETPVPPVTPPTTPPELPHTGMTENIVAITGLGALIASIAYYVASRRALNQ
;
A
#
# COMPACT_ATOMS: atom_id res chain seq x y z
N MET A 1 -27.46 -32.87 42.71
CA MET A 1 -26.42 -33.78 42.16
C MET A 1 -25.17 -32.98 41.88
N SER A 2 -24.00 -33.51 42.23
CA SER A 2 -22.70 -32.84 42.09
C SER A 2 -22.18 -32.93 40.65
N LEU A 3 -21.87 -31.78 40.03
CA LEU A 3 -21.14 -31.72 38.76
C LEU A 3 -19.69 -31.32 39.00
N ILE A 4 -18.84 -32.33 39.19
CA ILE A 4 -17.39 -32.18 39.28
C ILE A 4 -16.86 -31.78 37.89
N ARG A 5 -16.52 -30.50 37.70
CA ARG A 5 -15.71 -30.06 36.56
C ARG A 5 -14.32 -30.68 36.68
N ARG A 6 -14.05 -31.75 35.92
CA ARG A 6 -12.69 -32.25 35.69
C ARG A 6 -11.93 -31.24 34.84
N SER A 7 -11.12 -30.41 35.48
CA SER A 7 -10.14 -29.55 34.80
C SER A 7 -9.05 -30.40 34.15
N PRO A 8 -8.66 -30.12 32.88
CA PRO A 8 -7.50 -30.77 32.28
C PRO A 8 -6.22 -30.31 32.97
N LYS A 9 -5.60 -31.20 33.76
CA LYS A 9 -4.26 -30.97 34.30
C LYS A 9 -3.23 -31.05 33.18
N ARG A 10 -2.83 -29.92 32.60
CA ARG A 10 -1.55 -29.70 31.87
C ARG A 10 -1.42 -28.24 31.37
N VAL A 11 -1.47 -27.28 32.29
CA VAL A 11 -0.90 -25.95 32.01
C VAL A 11 0.61 -26.08 32.16
N PHE A 12 1.33 -26.27 31.06
CA PHE A 12 2.77 -26.04 31.05
C PHE A 12 3.00 -24.53 31.15
N ALA A 13 3.24 -24.06 32.37
CA ALA A 13 3.65 -22.68 32.61
C ALA A 13 5.01 -22.46 31.93
N LEU A 14 4.97 -21.79 30.78
CA LEU A 14 6.12 -21.55 29.92
C LEU A 14 6.91 -20.35 30.48
N VAL A 15 7.55 -20.56 31.64
CA VAL A 15 8.49 -19.60 32.24
C VAL A 15 9.77 -19.63 31.40
N ALA A 16 9.73 -18.93 30.28
CA ALA A 16 10.86 -18.75 29.39
C ALA A 16 11.88 -17.80 30.04
N VAL A 17 12.78 -18.36 30.86
CA VAL A 17 14.05 -17.69 31.15
C VAL A 17 14.82 -17.64 29.83
N ALA A 18 14.84 -16.47 29.20
CA ALA A 18 15.47 -16.27 27.90
C ALA A 18 17.01 -16.28 28.05
N ALA A 19 17.59 -17.47 28.16
CA ALA A 19 19.00 -17.68 27.91
C ALA A 19 19.27 -17.36 26.42
N ALA A 20 19.76 -16.15 26.16
CA ALA A 20 20.07 -15.72 24.81
C ALA A 20 21.18 -16.62 24.24
N ALA A 21 20.89 -17.30 23.13
CA ALA A 21 21.89 -18.08 22.41
C ALA A 21 23.05 -17.16 21.98
N LEU A 22 24.22 -17.33 22.62
CA LEU A 22 25.43 -16.60 22.26
C LEU A 22 25.89 -17.03 20.86
N ILE A 23 26.29 -16.06 20.04
CA ILE A 23 26.93 -16.33 18.76
C ILE A 23 28.38 -16.72 19.07
N VAL A 24 28.63 -18.01 19.27
CA VAL A 24 29.99 -18.55 19.42
C VAL A 24 30.61 -18.63 18.02
N PRO A 25 31.77 -17.99 17.76
CA PRO A 25 32.47 -18.20 16.50
C PRO A 25 32.90 -19.67 16.40
N VAL A 26 32.71 -20.28 15.23
CA VAL A 26 33.07 -21.69 15.00
C VAL A 26 34.59 -21.83 14.94
N ALA A 27 35.21 -21.89 16.11
CA ALA A 27 36.60 -22.28 16.30
C ALA A 27 36.70 -23.81 16.43
N ALA A 28 37.89 -24.35 16.11
CA ALA A 28 38.11 -25.79 16.05
C ALA A 28 37.87 -26.49 17.41
N LEU A 29 37.17 -27.63 17.37
CA LEU A 29 37.17 -28.68 18.39
C LEU A 29 36.99 -28.15 19.83
N ALA A 30 35.78 -27.64 20.10
CA ALA A 30 35.42 -26.97 21.35
C ALA A 30 35.18 -27.95 22.51
N TRP A 31 36.26 -28.49 23.05
CA TRP A 31 36.29 -29.13 24.36
C TRP A 31 37.25 -28.40 25.30
N GLY A 32 37.06 -28.61 26.60
CA GLY A 32 37.95 -28.05 27.61
C GLY A 32 37.78 -28.64 29.00
N PRO A 33 38.46 -28.08 30.01
CA PRO A 33 39.63 -27.22 29.81
C PRO A 33 40.80 -28.02 29.20
N ASP A 34 41.88 -27.32 28.84
CA ASP A 34 43.16 -27.95 28.56
C ASP A 34 43.59 -28.83 29.76
N ARG A 35 44.01 -30.06 29.44
CA ARG A 35 44.32 -31.09 30.44
C ARG A 35 45.33 -32.10 29.89
N PRO A 36 46.11 -32.77 30.76
CA PRO A 36 46.99 -33.85 30.35
C PRO A 36 46.21 -34.96 29.62
N THR A 37 46.76 -35.42 28.50
CA THR A 37 46.21 -36.52 27.70
C THR A 37 46.97 -37.82 27.93
N PHE A 38 46.28 -38.93 27.78
CA PHE A 38 46.75 -40.29 28.04
C PHE A 38 46.49 -41.20 26.84
N THR A 39 46.97 -42.44 26.90
CA THR A 39 46.63 -43.48 25.92
C THR A 39 46.00 -44.68 26.61
N MET A 40 45.34 -45.56 25.85
CA MET A 40 44.80 -46.83 26.35
C MET A 40 45.85 -47.71 27.03
N GLU A 41 47.09 -47.65 26.54
CA GLU A 41 48.26 -48.38 27.05
C GLU A 41 48.86 -47.70 28.30
N ASN A 42 48.74 -46.37 28.40
CA ASN A 42 49.28 -45.55 29.48
C ASN A 42 48.17 -44.71 30.14
N PRO A 43 47.20 -45.33 30.83
CA PRO A 43 46.11 -44.65 31.50
C PRO A 43 46.57 -43.79 32.68
N ALA A 44 45.73 -42.83 33.08
CA ALA A 44 46.08 -41.79 34.03
C ALA A 44 46.42 -42.34 35.43
N PRO A 45 47.43 -41.78 36.14
CA PRO A 45 47.75 -42.15 37.51
C PRO A 45 46.80 -41.50 38.55
N TYR A 46 45.66 -40.95 38.13
CA TYR A 46 44.66 -40.30 38.98
C TYR A 46 43.30 -40.24 38.25
N VAL A 47 42.22 -39.93 38.96
CA VAL A 47 40.89 -39.69 38.36
C VAL A 47 40.92 -38.50 37.41
N THR A 48 40.63 -38.76 36.14
CA THR A 48 40.37 -37.74 35.12
C THR A 48 39.36 -38.29 34.14
N PHE A 49 38.59 -37.42 33.50
CA PHE A 49 37.59 -37.84 32.51
C PHE A 49 38.05 -37.51 31.10
N ASN A 50 37.75 -38.43 30.18
CA ASN A 50 37.70 -38.16 28.74
C ASN A 50 38.99 -37.48 28.22
N SER A 51 40.12 -38.10 28.52
CA SER A 51 41.49 -37.62 28.29
C SER A 51 42.36 -38.64 27.55
N ILE A 52 41.85 -39.81 27.19
CA ILE A 52 42.55 -40.75 26.30
C ILE A 52 42.38 -40.32 24.82
N THR A 53 43.46 -40.29 24.05
CA THR A 53 43.44 -39.82 22.65
C THR A 53 43.32 -40.93 21.60
N ASN A 54 43.48 -42.21 21.99
CA ASN A 54 43.51 -43.36 21.08
C ASN A 54 42.50 -44.48 21.47
N ASN A 55 41.33 -44.14 22.01
CA ASN A 55 40.32 -45.14 22.34
C ASN A 55 39.78 -45.78 21.07
N GLY A 56 39.95 -47.10 20.90
CA GLY A 56 39.57 -47.83 19.68
C GLY A 56 38.06 -47.82 19.33
N LYS A 57 37.19 -47.36 20.24
CA LYS A 57 35.74 -47.24 20.01
C LYS A 57 35.27 -45.83 19.68
N VAL A 58 35.89 -44.80 20.27
CA VAL A 58 35.43 -43.39 20.14
C VAL A 58 36.47 -42.43 19.55
N GLY A 59 37.73 -42.86 19.42
CA GLY A 59 38.86 -42.05 18.98
C GLY A 59 39.44 -41.21 20.12
N ASP A 60 39.60 -39.91 19.88
CA ASP A 60 39.96 -38.95 20.91
C ASP A 60 38.76 -38.70 21.84
N GLU A 61 38.86 -39.14 23.09
CA GLU A 61 37.78 -39.04 24.07
C GLU A 61 37.47 -37.61 24.47
N ARG A 62 38.31 -36.64 24.13
CA ARG A 62 38.02 -35.22 24.36
C ARG A 62 36.85 -34.74 23.50
N ASN A 63 36.61 -35.40 22.36
CA ASN A 63 35.40 -35.29 21.54
C ASN A 63 34.35 -36.31 22.01
N PHE A 64 33.67 -36.01 23.11
CA PHE A 64 32.71 -36.90 23.76
C PHE A 64 31.24 -36.53 23.60
N LEU A 65 30.91 -35.32 23.16
CA LEU A 65 29.56 -34.90 22.84
C LEU A 65 29.36 -34.89 21.33
N ARG A 66 28.42 -35.70 20.83
CA ARG A 66 28.10 -35.76 19.41
C ARG A 66 26.61 -35.85 19.16
N ILE A 67 26.19 -35.39 17.99
CA ILE A 67 24.80 -35.24 17.58
C ILE A 67 24.58 -35.81 16.17
N ARG A 68 23.38 -36.28 15.88
CA ARG A 68 22.91 -36.69 14.54
C ARG A 68 21.40 -36.58 14.44
N GLU A 69 20.84 -36.59 13.24
CA GLU A 69 19.40 -36.79 13.08
C GLU A 69 19.00 -38.22 13.55
N SER A 70 17.89 -38.33 14.27
CA SER A 70 17.46 -39.59 14.90
C SER A 70 17.15 -40.66 13.84
N GLY A 71 17.93 -41.74 13.85
CA GLY A 71 17.76 -42.87 12.93
C GLY A 71 18.54 -42.76 11.62
N THR A 72 19.41 -41.75 11.47
CA THR A 72 20.31 -41.61 10.31
C THR A 72 21.77 -41.55 10.75
N GLY A 73 22.67 -41.93 9.84
CA GLY A 73 24.10 -41.57 9.87
C GLY A 73 24.93 -41.94 11.11
N GLU A 74 26.15 -41.41 11.11
CA GLU A 74 27.09 -41.44 12.23
C GLU A 74 26.90 -40.23 13.15
N TYR A 75 27.44 -40.31 14.36
CA TYR A 75 27.46 -39.19 15.31
C TYR A 75 28.56 -38.18 14.94
N ILE A 76 28.16 -36.92 14.73
CA ILE A 76 29.04 -35.83 14.27
C ILE A 76 28.98 -34.62 15.22
N ASN A 77 29.92 -33.68 15.06
CA ASN A 77 30.02 -32.50 15.94
C ASN A 77 29.15 -31.32 15.51
N GLN A 78 28.56 -31.33 14.30
CA GLN A 78 27.66 -30.26 13.86
C GLN A 78 26.56 -30.79 12.92
N VAL A 79 25.31 -30.37 13.18
CA VAL A 79 24.16 -30.61 12.31
C VAL A 79 23.53 -29.31 11.82
N ASN A 80 22.72 -29.39 10.76
CA ASN A 80 21.74 -28.38 10.44
C ASN A 80 20.41 -28.78 11.10
N PHE A 81 19.77 -27.86 11.83
CA PHE A 81 18.48 -28.10 12.45
C PHE A 81 17.32 -27.85 11.48
N GLU A 82 16.47 -28.86 11.32
CA GLU A 82 15.25 -28.83 10.53
C GLU A 82 14.02 -28.89 11.45
N PRO A 83 13.05 -27.97 11.31
CA PRO A 83 11.80 -28.02 12.06
C PRO A 83 11.06 -29.35 11.92
N GLY A 84 10.61 -29.91 13.04
CA GLY A 84 9.85 -31.15 13.12
C GLY A 84 10.72 -32.41 13.20
N LYS A 85 12.03 -32.31 12.96
CA LYS A 85 12.96 -33.43 13.13
C LYS A 85 13.32 -33.64 14.60
N VAL A 86 13.77 -34.86 14.89
CA VAL A 86 14.31 -35.31 16.17
C VAL A 86 15.78 -35.65 15.96
N TYR A 87 16.63 -35.30 16.90
CA TYR A 87 18.07 -35.54 16.87
C TYR A 87 18.47 -36.42 18.05
N ASP A 88 19.33 -37.40 17.81
CA ASP A 88 20.00 -38.18 18.84
C ASP A 88 21.25 -37.40 19.29
N VAL A 89 21.42 -37.22 20.59
CA VAL A 89 22.62 -36.68 21.22
C VAL A 89 23.25 -37.77 22.08
N SER A 90 24.56 -37.95 21.98
CA SER A 90 25.32 -38.97 22.70
C SER A 90 26.49 -38.32 23.43
N VAL A 91 26.63 -38.65 24.71
CA VAL A 91 27.71 -38.16 25.58
C VAL A 91 28.50 -39.34 26.12
N TYR A 92 29.75 -39.52 25.68
CA TYR A 92 30.63 -40.55 26.22
C TYR A 92 31.23 -40.12 27.57
N TYR A 93 31.30 -41.02 28.54
CA TYR A 93 31.98 -40.79 29.81
C TYR A 93 32.94 -41.94 30.12
N HIS A 94 34.18 -41.60 30.47
CA HIS A 94 35.20 -42.56 30.87
C HIS A 94 36.14 -41.93 31.90
N ASN A 95 36.19 -42.51 33.10
CA ASN A 95 37.23 -42.20 34.07
C ASN A 95 38.52 -42.94 33.65
N ASN A 96 39.53 -42.20 33.20
CA ASN A 96 40.75 -42.76 32.64
C ASN A 96 41.79 -43.17 33.68
N ALA A 97 41.46 -43.17 34.98
CA ALA A 97 42.36 -43.70 35.99
C ALA A 97 42.72 -45.16 35.70
N ALA A 98 43.99 -45.51 35.88
CA ALA A 98 44.48 -46.87 35.66
C ALA A 98 43.79 -47.87 36.62
N THR A 99 43.32 -49.01 36.11
CA THR A 99 42.54 -50.02 36.85
C THR A 99 43.20 -50.47 38.16
N ARG A 100 44.54 -50.50 38.20
CA ARG A 100 45.34 -50.82 39.41
C ARG A 100 45.04 -49.92 40.62
N LEU A 101 44.51 -48.71 40.40
CA LEU A 101 44.15 -47.74 41.42
C LEU A 101 42.73 -47.94 41.99
N ASN A 102 41.91 -48.81 41.37
CA ASN A 102 40.56 -49.08 41.88
C ASN A 102 40.59 -49.80 43.23
N ALA A 103 41.58 -50.68 43.46
CA ALA A 103 41.70 -51.44 44.70
C ALA A 103 42.01 -50.57 45.93
N SER A 104 42.77 -49.48 45.77
CA SER A 104 43.00 -48.46 46.82
C SER A 104 41.85 -47.44 46.90
N GLY A 105 40.90 -47.46 45.97
CA GLY A 105 39.85 -46.45 45.81
C GLY A 105 40.34 -45.13 45.20
N GLU A 106 41.64 -44.97 44.94
CA GLU A 106 42.22 -43.75 44.35
C GLU A 106 41.85 -43.57 42.88
N GLY A 107 41.61 -44.68 42.17
CA GLY A 107 41.16 -44.69 40.78
C GLY A 107 39.65 -44.47 40.61
N ILE A 108 38.88 -44.36 41.70
CA ILE A 108 37.42 -44.29 41.65
C ILE A 108 36.98 -42.82 41.72
N ALA A 109 36.27 -42.35 40.69
CA ALA A 109 35.66 -41.03 40.67
C ALA A 109 34.52 -40.94 41.69
N LYS A 110 34.42 -39.82 42.40
CA LYS A 110 33.40 -39.53 43.41
C LYS A 110 32.53 -38.36 42.98
N ASP A 111 31.24 -38.43 43.29
CA ASP A 111 30.20 -37.47 42.88
C ASP A 111 30.19 -37.17 41.37
N ALA A 112 30.59 -38.15 40.56
CA ALA A 112 30.60 -38.09 39.11
C ALA A 112 29.22 -37.67 38.59
N THR A 113 29.14 -36.53 37.91
CA THR A 113 27.90 -35.86 37.52
C THR A 113 28.03 -35.34 36.09
N LEU A 114 27.01 -35.62 35.28
CA LEU A 114 26.83 -35.06 33.93
C LEU A 114 25.78 -33.95 33.96
N LYS A 115 26.09 -32.81 33.38
CA LYS A 115 25.17 -31.70 33.11
C LYS A 115 25.15 -31.39 31.62
N ILE A 116 23.97 -31.08 31.08
CA ILE A 116 23.76 -30.65 29.70
C ILE A 116 23.19 -29.24 29.70
N GLU A 117 23.78 -28.36 28.91
CA GLU A 117 23.31 -27.00 28.67
C GLU A 117 23.01 -26.83 27.19
N MET A 118 21.81 -26.37 26.86
CA MET A 118 21.39 -26.11 25.49
C MET A 118 20.41 -24.93 25.45
N PRO A 119 20.46 -24.05 24.45
CA PRO A 119 19.54 -22.94 24.33
C PRO A 119 18.13 -23.43 24.00
N TYR A 120 17.12 -22.84 24.64
CA TYR A 120 15.72 -23.18 24.42
C TYR A 120 15.16 -22.62 23.10
N VAL A 121 15.75 -21.53 22.60
CA VAL A 121 15.40 -20.86 21.34
C VAL A 121 16.69 -20.51 20.59
N ILE A 122 16.72 -20.76 19.29
CA ILE A 122 17.82 -20.41 18.38
C ILE A 122 17.28 -19.47 17.31
N LYS A 123 17.89 -18.29 17.17
CA LYS A 123 17.51 -17.29 16.17
C LYS A 123 17.88 -17.74 14.75
N ALA A 124 17.23 -17.15 13.76
CA ALA A 124 17.53 -17.37 12.35
C ALA A 124 19.04 -17.20 12.06
N GLY A 125 19.64 -18.15 11.34
CA GLY A 125 21.06 -18.16 10.97
C GLY A 125 22.06 -18.55 12.07
N VAL A 126 21.65 -18.62 13.35
CA VAL A 126 22.56 -18.88 14.47
C VAL A 126 22.98 -20.35 14.53
N ASN A 127 24.28 -20.59 14.76
CA ASN A 127 24.82 -21.88 15.15
C ASN A 127 24.85 -21.97 16.67
N ALA A 128 24.06 -22.87 17.25
CA ALA A 128 23.93 -23.02 18.69
C ALA A 128 24.84 -24.13 19.22
N ALA A 129 25.54 -23.86 20.31
CA ALA A 129 26.19 -24.89 21.11
C ALA A 129 25.18 -25.67 21.95
N LEU A 130 25.37 -26.99 22.00
CA LEU A 130 24.96 -27.84 23.11
C LEU A 130 26.24 -28.17 23.84
N THR A 131 26.30 -27.88 25.14
CA THR A 131 27.48 -28.10 25.97
C THR A 131 27.18 -29.23 26.94
N SER A 132 28.08 -30.22 27.01
CA SER A 132 28.04 -31.25 28.06
C SER A 132 29.19 -31.02 29.02
N THR A 133 28.96 -31.19 30.31
CA THR A 133 29.99 -31.08 31.36
C THR A 133 29.94 -32.32 32.23
N ILE A 134 31.06 -33.05 32.29
CA ILE A 134 31.30 -34.15 33.22
C ILE A 134 32.16 -33.59 34.36
N SER A 135 31.75 -33.83 35.61
CA SER A 135 32.44 -33.34 36.81
C SER A 135 32.54 -34.43 37.87
N ALA A 136 33.56 -34.38 38.73
CA ALA A 136 33.70 -35.27 39.90
C ALA A 136 34.56 -34.60 40.98
N SER A 137 34.23 -34.84 42.25
CA SER A 137 34.81 -34.14 43.40
C SER A 137 36.30 -34.41 43.63
N ASN A 138 36.84 -35.50 43.07
CA ASN A 138 38.25 -35.87 43.12
C ASN A 138 38.96 -35.92 41.75
N ALA A 139 38.32 -35.47 40.66
CA ALA A 139 38.93 -35.45 39.34
C ALA A 139 39.94 -34.30 39.16
N LYS A 140 40.90 -34.50 38.24
CA LYS A 140 41.87 -33.49 37.80
C LYS A 140 41.87 -33.38 36.26
N PRO A 141 41.30 -32.32 35.67
CA PRO A 141 40.52 -31.24 36.30
C PRO A 141 39.22 -31.77 36.95
N THR A 142 38.63 -30.99 37.86
CA THR A 142 37.37 -31.33 38.54
C THR A 142 36.16 -31.40 37.60
N SER A 143 36.26 -30.78 36.43
CA SER A 143 35.29 -30.86 35.34
C SER A 143 35.95 -30.81 33.97
N VAL A 144 35.38 -31.54 33.02
CA VAL A 144 35.66 -31.46 31.58
C VAL A 144 34.37 -31.17 30.83
N TRP A 145 34.45 -30.43 29.73
CA TRP A 145 33.32 -30.09 28.87
C TRP A 145 33.65 -30.30 27.40
N ASP A 146 32.60 -30.50 26.59
CA ASP A 146 32.67 -30.62 25.13
C ASP A 146 31.36 -30.14 24.50
N GLU A 147 31.45 -29.62 23.28
CA GLU A 147 30.35 -28.98 22.55
C GLU A 147 30.05 -29.64 21.20
N ALA A 148 28.75 -29.87 20.97
CA ALA A 148 28.22 -30.19 19.65
C ALA A 148 27.29 -29.07 19.18
N TYR A 149 27.29 -28.78 17.89
CA TYR A 149 26.63 -27.62 17.33
C TYR A 149 25.41 -27.98 16.49
N GLY A 150 24.42 -27.08 16.46
CA GLY A 150 23.30 -27.19 15.55
C GLY A 150 22.87 -25.83 15.00
N LYS A 151 22.87 -25.71 13.68
CA LYS A 151 22.59 -24.46 12.98
C LYS A 151 21.14 -24.32 12.58
N ASN A 152 20.50 -23.21 12.99
CA ASN A 152 19.21 -22.81 12.45
C ASN A 152 19.39 -22.16 11.06
N ASN A 153 19.07 -22.88 9.98
CA ASN A 153 19.09 -22.33 8.62
C ASN A 153 17.74 -21.74 8.17
N THR A 154 16.72 -21.70 9.04
CA THR A 154 15.43 -21.07 8.71
C THR A 154 15.50 -19.55 8.83
N ASN A 155 14.52 -18.86 8.26
CA ASN A 155 14.37 -17.40 8.34
C ASN A 155 13.63 -16.92 9.61
N ALA A 156 13.33 -17.81 10.55
CA ALA A 156 12.64 -17.54 11.80
C ALA A 156 13.33 -18.23 12.98
N GLU A 157 12.85 -17.97 14.21
CA GLU A 157 13.36 -18.68 15.38
C GLU A 157 12.88 -20.15 15.40
N ILE A 158 13.71 -21.04 15.95
CA ILE A 158 13.35 -22.44 16.28
C ILE A 158 13.53 -22.65 17.78
N ALA A 159 12.77 -23.58 18.37
CA ALA A 159 12.88 -23.95 19.76
C ALA A 159 13.42 -25.38 19.92
N LEU A 160 14.45 -25.57 20.75
CA LEU A 160 15.00 -26.88 21.08
C LEU A 160 14.29 -27.44 22.30
N ARG A 161 13.72 -28.64 22.15
CA ARG A 161 12.97 -29.32 23.20
C ARG A 161 13.58 -30.67 23.51
N TYR A 162 14.01 -30.88 24.75
CA TYR A 162 14.33 -32.21 25.24
C TYR A 162 13.08 -33.10 25.17
N VAL A 163 13.25 -34.33 24.67
CA VAL A 163 12.20 -35.35 24.70
C VAL A 163 12.23 -36.01 26.09
N ALA A 164 11.30 -35.60 26.96
CA ALA A 164 11.26 -36.03 28.36
C ALA A 164 11.37 -37.57 28.53
N GLY A 165 12.22 -38.00 29.48
CA GLY A 165 12.50 -39.41 29.75
C GLY A 165 13.35 -40.15 28.70
N SER A 166 13.81 -39.49 27.63
CA SER A 166 14.66 -40.11 26.59
C SER A 166 16.12 -40.28 26.97
N ALA A 167 16.60 -39.63 28.04
CA ALA A 167 17.97 -39.77 28.51
C ALA A 167 18.23 -41.15 29.12
N LYS A 168 19.15 -41.92 28.53
CA LYS A 168 19.43 -43.32 28.84
C LYS A 168 20.92 -43.58 29.00
N PHE A 169 21.29 -44.36 30.02
CA PHE A 169 22.63 -44.96 30.08
C PHE A 169 22.78 -46.06 29.02
N VAL A 170 23.95 -46.12 28.39
CA VAL A 170 24.40 -47.22 27.53
C VAL A 170 25.80 -47.63 28.01
N SER A 171 25.87 -48.68 28.83
CA SER A 171 27.08 -49.12 29.54
C SER A 171 27.08 -50.64 29.72
N ASN A 172 28.18 -51.20 30.23
CA ASN A 172 28.25 -52.64 30.56
C ASN A 172 27.80 -52.98 32.00
N GLY A 173 27.60 -51.98 32.85
CA GLY A 173 27.18 -52.15 34.26
C GLY A 173 25.68 -52.21 34.45
N ALA A 174 25.24 -52.48 35.69
CA ALA A 174 23.84 -52.74 36.02
C ALA A 174 22.86 -51.57 35.75
N ILE A 175 23.34 -50.33 35.55
CA ILE A 175 22.47 -49.18 35.16
C ILE A 175 22.15 -49.12 33.66
N ASN A 176 22.65 -50.05 32.84
CA ASN A 176 22.44 -50.01 31.40
C ASN A 176 20.93 -49.95 31.03
N GLY A 177 20.54 -49.00 30.19
CA GLY A 177 19.13 -48.76 29.83
C GLY A 177 18.29 -48.04 30.90
N GLN A 178 18.83 -47.70 32.07
CA GLN A 178 18.17 -46.86 33.07
C GLN A 178 17.96 -45.43 32.52
N THR A 179 16.83 -44.82 32.85
CA THR A 179 16.55 -43.40 32.53
C THR A 179 17.23 -42.48 33.54
N LEU A 180 17.94 -41.46 33.03
CA LEU A 180 18.47 -40.38 33.86
C LEU A 180 17.35 -39.35 34.18
N PRO A 181 17.37 -38.73 35.37
CA PRO A 181 16.42 -37.68 35.72
C PRO A 181 16.63 -36.41 34.91
N ASP A 182 15.55 -35.64 34.71
CA ASP A 182 15.56 -34.35 33.99
C ASP A 182 16.46 -33.29 34.65
N SER A 183 16.97 -33.52 35.87
CA SER A 183 17.99 -32.69 36.50
C SER A 183 19.28 -32.60 35.67
N LEU A 184 19.50 -33.53 34.74
CA LEU A 184 20.50 -33.49 33.67
C LEU A 184 20.61 -32.10 33.00
N PHE A 185 19.47 -31.40 32.81
CA PHE A 185 19.39 -30.09 32.16
C PHE A 185 19.33 -28.90 33.14
N THR A 186 19.56 -29.12 34.43
CA THR A 186 19.55 -28.05 35.46
C THR A 186 20.76 -28.16 36.39
N THR A 187 20.69 -28.99 37.44
CA THR A 187 21.77 -29.19 38.43
C THR A 187 22.78 -30.26 38.03
N GLY A 188 22.53 -30.97 36.93
CA GLY A 188 23.20 -32.21 36.56
C GLY A 188 22.52 -33.45 37.14
N ALA A 189 22.90 -34.61 36.62
CA ALA A 189 22.49 -35.94 37.06
C ALA A 189 23.73 -36.79 37.37
N LYS A 190 23.69 -37.57 38.46
CA LYS A 190 24.80 -38.46 38.83
C LYS A 190 25.03 -39.51 37.73
N LEU A 191 26.29 -39.80 37.46
CA LEU A 191 26.77 -40.92 36.65
C LEU A 191 26.97 -42.17 37.53
N GLY A 192 27.39 -43.27 36.93
CA GLY A 192 27.71 -44.49 37.65
C GLY A 192 28.08 -45.65 36.72
N PHE A 193 28.15 -46.85 37.29
CA PHE A 193 28.29 -48.11 36.55
C PHE A 193 27.23 -49.14 36.97
N ASP A 194 27.24 -49.58 38.24
CA ASP A 194 26.23 -50.51 38.77
C ASP A 194 25.10 -49.83 39.56
N SER A 195 25.30 -48.58 39.97
CA SER A 195 24.23 -47.74 40.52
C SER A 195 24.47 -46.28 40.18
N GLN A 196 23.40 -45.49 40.08
CA GLN A 196 23.45 -44.07 39.74
C GLN A 196 23.81 -43.20 40.97
N ASN A 197 24.97 -43.45 41.58
CA ASN A 197 25.38 -42.88 42.87
C ASN A 197 26.52 -41.85 42.76
N GLY A 198 27.09 -41.64 41.57
CA GLY A 198 28.25 -40.77 41.31
C GLY A 198 29.59 -41.49 41.49
N THR A 199 29.61 -42.81 41.59
CA THR A 199 30.82 -43.63 41.68
C THR A 199 31.13 -44.25 40.33
N VAL A 200 32.26 -43.88 39.71
CA VAL A 200 32.71 -44.43 38.42
C VAL A 200 34.15 -44.93 38.58
N PRO A 201 34.40 -46.26 38.61
CA PRO A 201 35.75 -46.81 38.65
C PRO A 201 36.56 -46.42 37.40
N GLY A 202 37.89 -46.43 37.52
CA GLY A 202 38.78 -46.23 36.38
C GLY A 202 38.89 -47.47 35.51
N CYS A 203 39.11 -47.31 34.19
CA CYS A 203 39.17 -48.33 33.11
C CYS A 203 37.99 -48.26 32.12
N ASN A 204 38.28 -48.58 30.86
CA ASN A 204 37.35 -48.51 29.73
C ASN A 204 36.15 -49.45 29.88
N GLU A 205 36.27 -50.54 30.65
CA GLU A 205 35.15 -51.44 30.95
C GLU A 205 34.02 -50.77 31.75
N TYR A 206 34.36 -49.74 32.55
CA TYR A 206 33.42 -48.94 33.34
C TYR A 206 32.91 -47.68 32.61
N SER A 207 33.35 -47.48 31.36
CA SER A 207 32.88 -46.38 30.52
C SER A 207 31.45 -46.62 30.01
N GLY A 208 30.81 -45.55 29.56
CA GLY A 208 29.47 -45.62 28.98
C GLY A 208 29.12 -44.38 28.17
N PHE A 209 27.90 -44.39 27.66
CA PHE A 209 27.29 -43.22 27.03
C PHE A 209 26.03 -42.82 27.79
N VAL A 210 25.70 -41.53 27.74
CA VAL A 210 24.35 -41.03 27.99
C VAL A 210 23.78 -40.57 26.66
N ASN A 211 22.76 -41.29 26.18
CA ASN A 211 22.07 -40.97 24.93
C ASN A 211 20.72 -40.32 25.25
N PHE A 212 20.38 -39.22 24.59
CA PHE A 212 19.09 -38.55 24.73
C PHE A 212 18.58 -37.99 23.39
N LYS A 213 17.31 -37.60 23.33
CA LYS A 213 16.70 -37.03 22.13
C LYS A 213 16.28 -35.58 22.35
N ILE A 214 16.49 -34.76 21.33
CA ILE A 214 15.93 -33.40 21.23
C ILE A 214 15.04 -33.28 20.00
N ARG A 215 13.99 -32.46 20.05
CA ARG A 215 13.11 -32.13 18.92
C ARG A 215 13.25 -30.65 18.60
N ILE A 216 13.23 -30.34 17.31
CA ILE A 216 13.26 -28.96 16.80
C ILE A 216 11.84 -28.50 16.53
N ASP A 217 11.39 -27.49 17.25
CA ASP A 217 10.05 -26.92 17.11
C ASP A 217 10.05 -25.58 16.39
N GLN A 218 9.06 -25.37 15.53
CA GLN A 218 8.77 -24.08 14.93
C GLN A 218 7.25 -23.95 14.78
N PRO A 219 6.58 -23.15 15.63
CA PRO A 219 5.18 -22.80 15.43
C PRO A 219 5.02 -21.91 14.18
N ASN A 220 4.18 -22.31 13.25
CA ASN A 220 3.81 -21.51 12.09
C ASN A 220 2.42 -21.93 11.58
N TYR A 221 1.74 -21.06 10.85
CA TYR A 221 0.49 -21.38 10.19
C TYR A 221 0.27 -20.44 9.00
N GLU A 222 -0.58 -20.86 8.07
CA GLU A 222 -1.00 -20.06 6.94
C GLU A 222 -2.48 -19.71 7.06
N VAL A 223 -2.82 -18.52 6.57
CA VAL A 223 -4.18 -18.02 6.42
C VAL A 223 -4.33 -17.67 4.95
N LYS A 224 -5.41 -18.13 4.32
CA LYS A 224 -5.80 -17.63 3.00
C LYS A 224 -7.24 -17.12 3.02
N LYS A 225 -7.48 -15.99 2.38
CA LYS A 225 -8.78 -15.38 2.12
C LYS A 225 -9.04 -15.41 0.62
N VAL A 226 -10.24 -15.84 0.24
CA VAL A 226 -10.69 -15.88 -1.17
C VAL A 226 -12.15 -15.43 -1.27
N VAL A 227 -12.56 -15.07 -2.49
CA VAL A 227 -13.94 -14.73 -2.84
C VAL A 227 -14.38 -15.51 -4.08
N SER A 228 -15.69 -15.73 -4.18
CA SER A 228 -16.39 -16.44 -5.24
C SER A 228 -17.71 -15.74 -5.57
N THR A 229 -18.08 -15.75 -6.84
CA THR A 229 -19.40 -15.33 -7.35
C THR A 229 -20.29 -16.52 -7.75
N ASP A 230 -19.87 -17.76 -7.47
CA ASP A 230 -20.48 -19.00 -7.95
C ASP A 230 -20.71 -20.07 -6.86
N ASP A 231 -20.89 -19.62 -5.61
CA ASP A 231 -21.05 -20.41 -4.37
C ASP A 231 -19.85 -21.33 -4.00
N GLY A 232 -18.65 -20.85 -4.33
CA GLY A 232 -17.40 -21.50 -3.96
C GLY A 232 -16.97 -22.62 -4.90
N LYS A 233 -17.41 -22.60 -6.17
CA LYS A 233 -16.88 -23.49 -7.22
C LYS A 233 -15.54 -22.94 -7.74
N THR A 234 -15.45 -21.62 -7.91
CA THR A 234 -14.24 -20.90 -8.34
C THR A 234 -13.83 -19.92 -7.25
N TRP A 235 -12.58 -20.01 -6.80
CA TRP A 235 -12.02 -19.15 -5.75
C TRP A 235 -10.90 -18.27 -6.32
N VAL A 236 -11.01 -16.97 -6.08
CA VAL A 236 -10.04 -15.95 -6.51
C VAL A 236 -9.76 -14.95 -5.41
N ASP A 237 -8.61 -14.27 -5.48
CA ASP A 237 -8.22 -13.25 -4.50
C ASP A 237 -8.90 -11.89 -4.80
N SER A 238 -9.37 -11.67 -6.05
CA SER A 238 -10.13 -10.49 -6.47
C SER A 238 -11.17 -10.81 -7.55
N VAL A 239 -12.37 -10.23 -7.47
CA VAL A 239 -13.46 -10.46 -8.43
C VAL A 239 -14.24 -9.17 -8.76
N LYS A 240 -14.85 -9.11 -9.95
CA LYS A 240 -15.88 -8.12 -10.30
C LYS A 240 -17.28 -8.65 -10.00
N ALA A 241 -18.12 -7.83 -9.39
CA ALA A 241 -19.49 -8.19 -9.02
C ALA A 241 -20.49 -7.07 -9.32
N GLN A 242 -21.78 -7.39 -9.27
CA GLN A 242 -22.87 -6.45 -9.53
C GLN A 242 -23.34 -5.77 -8.22
N PRO A 243 -23.82 -4.51 -8.27
CA PRO A 243 -24.43 -3.87 -7.10
C PRO A 243 -25.55 -4.74 -6.52
N GLY A 244 -25.55 -4.91 -5.19
CA GLY A 244 -26.53 -5.72 -4.49
C GLY A 244 -26.46 -7.24 -4.76
N SER A 245 -25.46 -7.78 -5.46
CA SER A 245 -25.33 -9.24 -5.59
C SER A 245 -24.84 -9.88 -4.28
N THR A 246 -24.96 -11.20 -4.17
CA THR A 246 -24.34 -11.97 -3.08
C THR A 246 -23.01 -12.54 -3.57
N VAL A 247 -21.99 -12.55 -2.72
CA VAL A 247 -20.72 -13.25 -2.93
C VAL A 247 -20.50 -14.25 -1.82
N THR A 248 -19.71 -15.29 -2.10
CA THR A 248 -19.26 -16.25 -1.11
C THR A 248 -17.80 -15.97 -0.79
N TYR A 249 -17.49 -15.80 0.48
CA TYR A 249 -16.13 -15.69 0.96
C TYR A 249 -15.64 -17.03 1.49
N GLY A 250 -14.39 -17.38 1.19
CA GLY A 250 -13.68 -18.52 1.74
C GLY A 250 -12.55 -18.06 2.65
N ILE A 251 -12.30 -18.80 3.74
CA ILE A 251 -11.16 -18.63 4.62
C ILE A 251 -10.55 -20.02 4.86
N SER A 252 -9.23 -20.17 4.72
CA SER A 252 -8.53 -21.39 5.14
C SER A 252 -7.49 -21.08 6.20
N TYR A 253 -7.41 -21.92 7.21
CA TYR A 253 -6.29 -22.02 8.14
C TYR A 253 -5.57 -23.35 7.90
N GLN A 254 -4.23 -23.32 7.89
CA GLN A 254 -3.37 -24.49 7.77
C GLN A 254 -2.25 -24.40 8.81
N ASN A 255 -2.17 -25.35 9.74
CA ASN A 255 -1.01 -25.46 10.62
C ASN A 255 0.19 -25.96 9.79
N THR A 256 1.17 -25.09 9.56
CA THR A 256 2.42 -25.39 8.85
C THR A 256 3.60 -25.59 9.80
N GLY A 257 3.38 -25.40 11.10
CA GLY A 257 4.37 -25.59 12.16
C GLY A 257 4.46 -27.05 12.64
N THR A 258 5.36 -27.24 13.60
CA THR A 258 5.71 -28.58 14.13
C THR A 258 4.81 -29.07 15.26
N ASN A 259 4.18 -28.15 15.99
CA ASN A 259 3.39 -28.41 17.19
C ASN A 259 1.89 -28.23 16.90
N GLN A 260 1.04 -28.87 17.72
CA GLN A 260 -0.38 -28.54 17.79
C GLN A 260 -0.56 -27.06 18.14
N GLN A 261 -1.48 -26.40 17.45
CA GLN A 261 -1.98 -25.08 17.81
C GLN A 261 -3.38 -25.24 18.37
N ASP A 262 -3.58 -24.71 19.58
CA ASP A 262 -4.84 -24.71 20.30
C ASP A 262 -5.55 -23.36 20.14
N ASP A 263 -6.87 -23.37 20.33
CA ASP A 263 -7.74 -22.20 20.25
C ASP A 263 -7.58 -21.39 18.95
N VAL A 264 -7.67 -22.09 17.82
CA VAL A 264 -7.64 -21.45 16.49
C VAL A 264 -8.95 -20.68 16.26
N VAL A 265 -8.94 -19.38 16.48
CA VAL A 265 -10.10 -18.49 16.31
C VAL A 265 -10.08 -17.81 14.95
N VAL A 266 -11.06 -18.11 14.12
CA VAL A 266 -11.28 -17.50 12.79
C VAL A 266 -12.29 -16.38 12.91
N ARG A 267 -11.93 -15.17 12.45
CA ARG A 267 -12.80 -13.99 12.41
C ARG A 267 -12.72 -13.32 11.05
N ASP A 268 -13.80 -12.66 10.65
CA ASP A 268 -13.89 -11.91 9.41
C ASP A 268 -14.33 -10.46 9.68
N MET A 269 -13.86 -9.53 8.87
CA MET A 269 -14.08 -8.09 9.04
C MET A 269 -14.60 -7.49 7.73
N LEU A 270 -15.92 -7.57 7.54
CA LEU A 270 -16.59 -7.07 6.35
C LEU A 270 -16.36 -5.56 6.15
N PRO A 271 -16.10 -5.10 4.91
CA PRO A 271 -15.97 -3.68 4.61
C PRO A 271 -17.33 -2.98 4.70
N ALA A 272 -17.30 -1.66 4.86
CA ALA A 272 -18.49 -0.83 4.99
C ALA A 272 -19.50 -1.05 3.84
N GLY A 273 -20.77 -1.24 4.19
CA GLY A 273 -21.86 -1.49 3.24
C GLY A 273 -22.02 -2.96 2.83
N VAL A 274 -21.07 -3.85 3.12
CA VAL A 274 -21.24 -5.30 2.92
C VAL A 274 -21.90 -5.91 4.15
N ALA A 275 -22.97 -6.69 3.96
CA ALA A 275 -23.72 -7.32 5.04
C ALA A 275 -23.52 -8.85 5.04
N TYR A 276 -23.35 -9.44 6.23
CA TYR A 276 -23.35 -10.89 6.40
C TYR A 276 -24.73 -11.47 6.06
N VAL A 277 -24.79 -12.60 5.37
CA VAL A 277 -26.03 -13.36 5.16
C VAL A 277 -26.20 -14.35 6.32
N PRO A 278 -27.26 -14.24 7.14
CA PRO A 278 -27.53 -15.19 8.24
C PRO A 278 -27.57 -16.64 7.76
N ASP A 279 -27.27 -17.57 8.68
CA ASP A 279 -27.30 -19.02 8.44
C ASP A 279 -26.39 -19.53 7.31
N SER A 280 -25.45 -18.71 6.84
CA SER A 280 -24.63 -19.01 5.66
C SER A 280 -23.22 -19.55 5.95
N THR A 281 -22.78 -19.62 7.22
CA THR A 281 -21.45 -20.12 7.55
C THR A 281 -21.41 -21.66 7.52
N TYR A 282 -20.43 -22.21 6.80
CA TYR A 282 -20.10 -23.62 6.77
C TYR A 282 -18.62 -23.82 7.14
N LEU A 283 -18.31 -24.93 7.79
CA LEU A 283 -16.94 -25.34 8.12
C LEU A 283 -16.62 -26.70 7.51
N MET A 284 -15.35 -26.91 7.16
CA MET A 284 -14.83 -28.17 6.63
C MET A 284 -13.48 -28.49 7.27
N ASN A 285 -13.38 -29.66 7.90
CA ASN A 285 -12.16 -30.20 8.51
C ASN A 285 -12.22 -31.75 8.57
N SER A 286 -11.34 -32.36 9.37
CA SER A 286 -11.33 -33.82 9.57
C SER A 286 -12.58 -34.35 10.31
N VAL A 287 -13.16 -33.57 11.22
CA VAL A 287 -14.38 -33.94 11.98
C VAL A 287 -15.58 -34.02 11.04
N THR A 288 -15.70 -33.09 10.09
CA THR A 288 -16.72 -33.10 9.03
C THR A 288 -16.39 -34.06 7.87
N LYS A 289 -15.37 -34.91 8.02
CA LYS A 289 -14.91 -35.87 6.99
C LYS A 289 -14.61 -35.22 5.63
N GLY A 290 -14.07 -33.99 5.64
CA GLY A 290 -13.74 -33.25 4.43
C GLY A 290 -14.96 -32.75 3.65
N LYS A 291 -16.10 -32.53 4.32
CA LYS A 291 -17.28 -31.88 3.74
C LYS A 291 -17.57 -30.55 4.43
N PHE A 292 -18.21 -29.63 3.71
CA PHE A 292 -18.75 -28.41 4.30
C PHE A 292 -20.05 -28.73 5.03
N GLU A 293 -20.00 -28.68 6.36
CA GLU A 293 -21.15 -28.82 7.25
C GLU A 293 -21.51 -27.47 7.86
N LYS A 294 -22.78 -27.25 8.18
CA LYS A 294 -23.26 -25.95 8.66
C LYS A 294 -22.65 -25.61 10.03
N ALA A 295 -22.14 -24.40 10.15
CA ALA A 295 -21.57 -23.85 11.39
C ALA A 295 -22.55 -22.87 12.05
N SER A 296 -22.27 -22.48 13.30
CA SER A 296 -22.96 -21.35 13.92
C SER A 296 -22.53 -20.02 13.29
N ASP A 297 -23.48 -19.10 13.15
CA ASP A 297 -23.20 -17.70 12.82
C ASP A 297 -22.28 -17.04 13.87
N GLY A 298 -21.67 -15.91 13.49
CA GLY A 298 -20.79 -15.11 14.37
C GLY A 298 -19.37 -14.91 13.86
N ILE A 299 -18.99 -15.52 12.74
CA ILE A 299 -17.65 -15.38 12.14
C ILE A 299 -17.27 -13.91 11.85
N THR A 300 -18.25 -13.08 11.51
CA THR A 300 -18.10 -11.63 11.24
C THR A 300 -18.23 -10.73 12.49
N THR A 301 -18.54 -11.29 13.66
CA THR A 301 -18.77 -10.53 14.90
C THR A 301 -17.79 -10.93 16.00
N VAL A 302 -18.07 -12.02 16.71
CA VAL A 302 -17.25 -12.56 17.82
C VAL A 302 -16.14 -13.50 17.34
N GLY A 303 -16.23 -14.01 16.11
CA GLY A 303 -15.36 -15.05 15.58
C GLY A 303 -15.81 -16.46 15.96
N TYR A 304 -15.15 -17.46 15.38
CA TYR A 304 -15.43 -18.88 15.57
C TYR A 304 -14.18 -19.60 16.08
N ASN A 305 -14.22 -20.22 17.27
CA ASN A 305 -13.14 -21.09 17.73
C ASN A 305 -13.27 -22.46 17.04
N ALA A 306 -12.37 -22.74 16.11
CA ALA A 306 -12.32 -23.97 15.34
C ALA A 306 -11.66 -25.14 16.09
N GLY A 307 -11.15 -24.92 17.30
CA GLY A 307 -10.51 -25.92 18.14
C GLY A 307 -9.00 -26.06 17.90
N SER A 308 -8.49 -27.27 18.10
CA SER A 308 -7.06 -27.60 18.09
C SER A 308 -6.64 -28.32 16.81
N TYR A 309 -5.52 -27.89 16.22
CA TYR A 309 -5.00 -28.44 14.97
C TYR A 309 -3.55 -28.89 15.15
N GLN A 310 -3.32 -30.20 15.02
CA GLN A 310 -1.99 -30.81 14.95
C GLN A 310 -1.18 -30.25 13.75
N SER A 311 0.12 -30.52 13.71
CA SER A 311 0.94 -30.22 12.51
C SER A 311 0.28 -30.80 11.25
N LYS A 312 0.25 -30.02 10.16
CA LYS A 312 -0.48 -30.31 8.91
C LYS A 312 -2.01 -30.34 9.01
N GLY A 313 -2.61 -30.13 10.19
CA GLY A 313 -4.06 -29.98 10.36
C GLY A 313 -4.59 -28.66 9.80
N ASN A 314 -5.80 -28.67 9.26
CA ASN A 314 -6.42 -27.52 8.60
C ASN A 314 -7.93 -27.43 8.80
N VAL A 315 -8.46 -26.22 8.58
CA VAL A 315 -9.90 -25.94 8.53
C VAL A 315 -10.21 -24.90 7.47
N PHE A 316 -11.32 -25.10 6.78
CA PHE A 316 -11.86 -24.18 5.79
C PHE A 316 -13.22 -23.69 6.26
N PHE A 317 -13.47 -22.39 6.11
CA PHE A 317 -14.78 -21.78 6.29
C PHE A 317 -15.25 -21.22 4.94
N LYS A 318 -16.56 -21.32 4.66
CA LYS A 318 -17.21 -20.46 3.68
C LYS A 318 -18.44 -19.78 4.27
N PHE A 319 -18.74 -18.57 3.85
CA PHE A 319 -19.96 -17.86 4.21
C PHE A 319 -20.36 -16.85 3.13
N ASN A 320 -21.64 -16.45 3.12
CA ASN A 320 -22.17 -15.53 2.12
C ASN A 320 -22.28 -14.10 2.65
N ALA A 321 -22.04 -13.13 1.77
CA ALA A 321 -22.15 -11.71 2.05
C ALA A 321 -22.89 -10.98 0.93
N LYS A 322 -23.80 -10.09 1.31
CA LYS A 322 -24.57 -9.22 0.42
C LYS A 322 -23.78 -7.93 0.17
N LEU A 323 -23.53 -7.62 -1.10
CA LEU A 323 -22.83 -6.40 -1.50
C LEU A 323 -23.75 -5.16 -1.42
N PRO A 324 -23.19 -3.94 -1.37
CA PRO A 324 -23.98 -2.72 -1.32
C PRO A 324 -24.81 -2.52 -2.59
N SER A 325 -26.01 -1.97 -2.43
CA SER A 325 -26.91 -1.58 -3.53
C SER A 325 -26.39 -0.35 -4.29
N LYS A 326 -26.91 -0.10 -5.50
CA LYS A 326 -26.40 0.93 -6.43
C LYS A 326 -26.42 2.36 -5.84
N ASP A 327 -27.37 2.64 -4.96
CA ASP A 327 -27.55 3.89 -4.19
C ASP A 327 -26.53 4.07 -3.06
N GLN A 328 -25.94 2.99 -2.55
CA GLN A 328 -24.93 3.00 -1.48
C GLN A 328 -23.50 3.15 -2.02
N LEU A 329 -23.32 3.04 -3.34
CA LEU A 329 -22.03 3.07 -4.02
C LEU A 329 -21.73 4.48 -4.57
N LYS A 330 -20.46 4.88 -4.54
CA LYS A 330 -20.00 6.09 -5.24
C LYS A 330 -20.07 5.85 -6.75
N CYS A 331 -20.17 6.91 -7.56
CA CYS A 331 -20.06 6.76 -9.01
C CYS A 331 -18.61 6.40 -9.38
N GLY A 332 -18.44 5.51 -10.38
CA GLY A 332 -17.17 4.91 -10.75
C GLY A 332 -16.94 3.54 -10.10
N THR A 333 -15.70 3.07 -10.10
CA THR A 333 -15.30 1.79 -9.48
C THR A 333 -15.22 1.91 -7.96
N ASN A 334 -15.90 1.02 -7.26
CA ASN A 334 -15.86 0.89 -5.81
C ASN A 334 -15.09 -0.39 -5.45
N THR A 335 -14.06 -0.28 -4.62
CA THR A 335 -13.24 -1.40 -4.17
C THR A 335 -13.57 -1.75 -2.73
N LEU A 336 -14.03 -2.98 -2.50
CA LEU A 336 -14.42 -3.53 -1.21
C LEU A 336 -13.40 -4.59 -0.80
N VAL A 337 -12.54 -4.29 0.17
CA VAL A 337 -11.53 -5.21 0.69
C VAL A 337 -12.09 -5.90 1.92
N ASN A 338 -12.28 -7.22 1.86
CA ASN A 338 -12.68 -8.01 3.03
C ASN A 338 -11.47 -8.71 3.64
N THR A 339 -11.36 -8.69 4.97
CA THR A 339 -10.19 -9.19 5.72
C THR A 339 -10.59 -10.34 6.64
N ALA A 340 -9.96 -11.50 6.47
CA ALA A 340 -9.98 -12.55 7.49
C ALA A 340 -8.81 -12.37 8.46
N ARG A 341 -9.04 -12.67 9.73
CA ARG A 341 -8.03 -12.79 10.78
C ARG A 341 -8.15 -14.18 11.41
N VAL A 342 -7.03 -14.91 11.48
CA VAL A 342 -6.95 -16.14 12.28
C VAL A 342 -5.96 -15.93 13.41
N SER A 343 -6.46 -16.08 14.63
CA SER A 343 -5.70 -15.93 15.87
C SER A 343 -5.44 -17.30 16.47
N VAL A 344 -4.23 -17.48 17.02
CA VAL A 344 -3.82 -18.67 17.76
C VAL A 344 -3.07 -18.23 19.02
N ASN A 345 -2.81 -19.15 19.94
CA ASN A 345 -2.04 -18.81 21.14
C ASN A 345 -0.60 -18.37 20.77
N GLY A 346 -0.35 -17.05 20.83
CA GLY A 346 0.91 -16.42 20.40
C GLY A 346 0.79 -15.33 19.32
N GLY A 347 -0.38 -15.14 18.68
CA GLY A 347 -0.56 -14.03 17.72
C GLY A 347 -1.75 -14.18 16.78
N TYR A 348 -1.79 -13.34 15.75
CA TYR A 348 -2.74 -13.45 14.65
C TYR A 348 -2.06 -13.24 13.29
N LYS A 349 -2.67 -13.78 12.23
CA LYS A 349 -2.33 -13.51 10.83
C LYS A 349 -3.60 -13.10 10.09
N GLU A 350 -3.45 -12.30 9.05
CA GLU A 350 -4.56 -11.79 8.25
C GLU A 350 -4.29 -12.03 6.77
N ASP A 351 -5.38 -12.18 6.01
CA ASP A 351 -5.36 -12.16 4.55
C ASP A 351 -6.65 -11.51 4.02
N THR A 352 -6.61 -11.03 2.78
CA THR A 352 -7.68 -10.20 2.20
C THR A 352 -8.17 -10.72 0.85
N ALA A 353 -9.46 -10.56 0.58
CA ALA A 353 -10.04 -10.76 -0.75
C ALA A 353 -10.85 -9.53 -1.17
N THR A 354 -10.73 -9.18 -2.44
CA THR A 354 -11.25 -7.93 -2.99
C THR A 354 -12.48 -8.16 -3.87
N VAL A 355 -13.50 -7.32 -3.71
CA VAL A 355 -14.62 -7.23 -4.65
C VAL A 355 -14.63 -5.83 -5.25
N THR A 356 -14.63 -5.75 -6.58
CA THR A 356 -14.79 -4.49 -7.31
C THR A 356 -16.18 -4.41 -7.91
N ILE A 357 -16.86 -3.27 -7.70
CA ILE A 357 -18.20 -3.00 -8.23
C ILE A 357 -18.13 -1.69 -9.02
N ASP A 358 -18.40 -1.76 -10.31
CA ASP A 358 -18.52 -0.57 -11.15
C ASP A 358 -19.95 0.00 -11.04
N ASN A 359 -20.06 1.26 -10.62
CA ASN A 359 -21.33 1.97 -10.54
C ASN A 359 -21.36 3.09 -11.59
N GLU A 360 -22.28 2.97 -12.54
CA GLU A 360 -22.45 3.94 -13.63
C GLU A 360 -22.69 5.35 -13.11
N CYS A 361 -21.84 6.30 -13.52
CA CYS A 361 -22.03 7.70 -13.21
C CYS A 361 -23.22 8.29 -13.98
N LYS A 362 -24.08 9.02 -13.27
CA LYS A 362 -25.03 9.93 -13.93
C LYS A 362 -24.22 10.92 -14.79
N PRO A 363 -24.62 11.18 -16.04
CA PRO A 363 -23.84 12.02 -16.94
C PRO A 363 -23.84 13.47 -16.43
N VAL A 364 -22.65 14.10 -16.42
CA VAL A 364 -22.48 15.43 -15.81
C VAL A 364 -23.27 16.48 -16.56
N VAL A 365 -24.13 17.21 -15.84
CA VAL A 365 -24.95 18.27 -16.39
C VAL A 365 -24.11 19.53 -16.59
N LYS A 366 -24.10 20.08 -17.81
CA LYS A 366 -23.40 21.33 -18.14
C LYS A 366 -24.34 22.27 -18.89
N TYR A 367 -24.51 23.49 -18.40
CA TYR A 367 -25.23 24.55 -19.10
C TYR A 367 -24.57 25.91 -18.87
N THR A 368 -24.32 26.66 -19.93
CA THR A 368 -23.64 27.96 -19.90
C THR A 368 -24.24 28.91 -20.93
N CYS A 369 -24.22 30.21 -20.62
CA CYS A 369 -24.47 31.26 -21.60
C CYS A 369 -23.12 31.75 -22.12
N ASP A 370 -22.81 31.48 -23.38
CA ASP A 370 -21.44 31.54 -23.91
C ASP A 370 -21.13 32.88 -24.58
N ALA A 371 -22.09 33.45 -25.31
CA ALA A 371 -21.97 34.78 -25.91
C ALA A 371 -23.33 35.37 -26.29
N LEU A 372 -23.45 36.70 -26.29
CA LEU A 372 -24.57 37.43 -26.89
C LEU A 372 -24.07 38.35 -28.01
N GLY A 373 -24.52 38.10 -29.24
CA GLY A 373 -24.35 39.00 -30.38
C GLY A 373 -25.57 39.88 -30.60
N VAL A 374 -25.35 41.12 -31.03
CA VAL A 374 -26.41 42.01 -31.55
C VAL A 374 -26.11 42.32 -33.00
N THR A 375 -27.06 42.00 -33.88
CA THR A 375 -27.03 42.37 -35.30
C THR A 375 -27.96 43.56 -35.50
N VAL A 376 -27.46 44.62 -36.14
CA VAL A 376 -28.29 45.74 -36.60
C VAL A 376 -28.92 45.35 -37.92
N VAL A 377 -30.26 45.35 -37.99
CA VAL A 377 -31.01 45.07 -39.23
C VAL A 377 -31.32 46.38 -39.95
N ASP A 378 -31.80 47.38 -39.21
CA ASP A 378 -31.91 48.77 -39.64
C ASP A 378 -31.75 49.72 -38.45
N ARG A 379 -32.08 51.02 -38.60
CA ARG A 379 -31.97 52.05 -37.55
C ARG A 379 -32.65 51.66 -36.23
N THR A 380 -33.76 50.92 -36.31
CA THR A 380 -34.66 50.64 -35.18
C THR A 380 -34.89 49.15 -34.94
N HIS A 381 -34.50 48.28 -35.87
CA HIS A 381 -34.63 46.83 -35.76
C HIS A 381 -33.27 46.15 -35.51
N PHE A 382 -33.25 45.29 -34.50
CA PHE A 382 -32.06 44.55 -34.05
C PHE A 382 -32.41 43.07 -33.91
N THR A 383 -31.44 42.19 -34.14
CA THR A 383 -31.54 40.76 -33.81
C THR A 383 -30.53 40.41 -32.74
N PHE A 384 -31.01 39.94 -31.59
CA PHE A 384 -30.20 39.36 -30.54
C PHE A 384 -29.97 37.89 -30.84
N ASN A 385 -28.72 37.41 -30.72
CA ASN A 385 -28.31 36.04 -31.02
C ASN A 385 -27.49 35.48 -29.85
N THR A 386 -28.05 34.54 -29.11
CA THR A 386 -27.41 33.94 -27.93
C THR A 386 -26.76 32.60 -28.30
N LYS A 387 -25.46 32.48 -28.05
CA LYS A 387 -24.74 31.20 -28.04
C LYS A 387 -24.75 30.62 -26.63
N TYR A 388 -25.02 29.33 -26.53
CA TYR A 388 -25.07 28.61 -25.26
C TYR A 388 -24.58 27.18 -25.44
N THR A 389 -24.15 26.57 -24.34
CA THR A 389 -23.89 25.13 -24.24
C THR A 389 -24.95 24.52 -23.35
N VAL A 390 -25.52 23.38 -23.76
CA VAL A 390 -26.41 22.54 -22.93
C VAL A 390 -26.04 21.07 -23.18
N GLN A 391 -25.70 20.35 -22.12
CA GLN A 391 -25.39 18.93 -22.10
C GLN A 391 -26.08 18.28 -20.91
N ASN A 392 -26.75 17.14 -21.15
CA ASN A 392 -27.51 16.39 -20.14
C ASN A 392 -28.60 17.21 -19.41
N ALA A 393 -29.16 18.19 -20.11
CA ALA A 393 -30.29 19.02 -19.68
C ALA A 393 -31.13 19.45 -20.89
N THR A 394 -32.33 19.98 -20.67
CA THR A 394 -33.23 20.43 -21.74
C THR A 394 -33.26 21.96 -21.81
N PHE A 395 -32.90 22.55 -22.95
CA PHE A 395 -33.10 23.98 -23.19
C PHE A 395 -34.60 24.34 -23.21
N LYS A 396 -34.97 25.51 -22.68
CA LYS A 396 -36.36 26.01 -22.67
C LYS A 396 -36.52 27.34 -23.40
N SER A 397 -35.70 28.34 -23.05
CA SER A 397 -35.84 29.70 -23.59
C SER A 397 -34.61 30.56 -23.30
N VAL A 398 -34.51 31.72 -23.95
CA VAL A 398 -33.63 32.82 -23.55
C VAL A 398 -34.48 34.05 -23.20
N THR A 399 -34.24 34.61 -22.01
CA THR A 399 -34.82 35.88 -21.57
C THR A 399 -33.79 37.00 -21.80
N TYR A 400 -34.18 38.03 -22.54
CA TYR A 400 -33.40 39.21 -22.84
C TYR A 400 -33.91 40.38 -22.01
N VAL A 401 -33.04 40.97 -21.18
CA VAL A 401 -33.35 42.18 -20.39
C VAL A 401 -32.62 43.37 -21.02
N ILE A 402 -33.38 44.36 -21.46
CA ILE A 402 -32.86 45.56 -22.13
C ILE A 402 -32.88 46.74 -21.14
N LYS A 403 -31.75 47.42 -21.00
CA LYS A 403 -31.56 48.59 -20.14
C LYS A 403 -31.08 49.79 -20.95
N ASN A 404 -31.52 50.99 -20.58
CA ASN A 404 -31.00 52.24 -21.16
C ASN A 404 -29.64 52.64 -20.55
N ALA A 405 -29.07 53.74 -21.03
CA ALA A 405 -27.79 54.29 -20.56
C ALA A 405 -27.74 54.55 -19.03
N ASN A 406 -28.88 54.82 -18.39
CA ASN A 406 -28.98 55.03 -16.93
C ASN A 406 -29.15 53.71 -16.15
N GLY A 407 -29.01 52.55 -16.81
CA GLY A 407 -29.17 51.22 -16.20
C GLY A 407 -30.61 50.80 -15.91
N LYS A 408 -31.61 51.65 -16.19
CA LYS A 408 -33.03 51.34 -15.98
C LYS A 408 -33.48 50.31 -17.03
N VAL A 409 -34.15 49.25 -16.59
CA VAL A 409 -34.81 48.27 -17.48
C VAL A 409 -35.92 48.99 -18.27
N VAL A 410 -35.85 48.89 -19.59
CA VAL A 410 -36.82 49.48 -20.52
C VAL A 410 -37.68 48.44 -21.22
N ASP A 411 -37.20 47.20 -21.34
CA ASP A 411 -37.99 46.07 -21.83
C ASP A 411 -37.39 44.73 -21.35
N THR A 412 -38.22 43.69 -21.30
CA THR A 412 -37.83 42.31 -21.08
C THR A 412 -38.62 41.41 -22.02
N LYS A 413 -37.92 40.57 -22.79
CA LYS A 413 -38.52 39.71 -23.81
C LYS A 413 -37.96 38.29 -23.72
N THR A 414 -38.80 37.29 -23.96
CA THR A 414 -38.40 35.88 -23.92
C THR A 414 -38.56 35.25 -25.30
N SER A 415 -37.56 34.49 -25.74
CA SER A 415 -37.61 33.69 -26.96
C SER A 415 -37.51 32.21 -26.61
N ASN A 416 -38.33 31.38 -27.26
CA ASN A 416 -38.21 29.92 -27.19
C ASN A 416 -37.08 29.38 -28.11
N GLY A 417 -36.38 30.27 -28.83
CA GLY A 417 -35.20 29.95 -29.64
C GLY A 417 -33.94 30.68 -29.19
N THR A 418 -32.86 30.50 -29.94
CA THR A 418 -31.54 31.12 -29.69
C THR A 418 -31.50 32.61 -30.01
N SER A 419 -32.49 33.12 -30.73
CA SER A 419 -32.49 34.47 -31.29
C SER A 419 -33.80 35.20 -31.04
N LEU A 420 -33.76 36.53 -31.03
CA LEU A 420 -34.92 37.40 -30.85
C LEU A 420 -34.77 38.65 -31.74
N ASN A 421 -35.80 38.95 -32.55
CA ASN A 421 -35.91 40.24 -33.21
C ASN A 421 -36.53 41.26 -32.23
N TYR A 422 -35.94 42.45 -32.18
CA TYR A 422 -36.25 43.49 -31.22
C TYR A 422 -36.32 44.86 -31.89
N THR A 423 -37.37 45.63 -31.60
CA THR A 423 -37.56 46.99 -32.12
C THR A 423 -37.34 48.01 -31.02
N GLN A 424 -36.49 49.01 -31.25
CA GLN A 424 -36.32 50.16 -30.38
C GLN A 424 -36.28 51.45 -31.21
N THR A 425 -37.22 52.34 -30.97
CA THR A 425 -37.40 53.59 -31.73
C THR A 425 -36.86 54.82 -31.01
N THR A 426 -36.66 54.74 -29.69
CA THR A 426 -36.15 55.85 -28.89
C THR A 426 -34.63 55.96 -29.03
N VAL A 427 -34.16 57.12 -29.50
CA VAL A 427 -32.74 57.43 -29.70
C VAL A 427 -31.97 57.28 -28.39
N GLY A 428 -30.81 56.62 -28.44
CA GLY A 428 -29.94 56.45 -27.27
C GLY A 428 -29.15 55.15 -27.26
N LYS A 429 -28.33 55.00 -26.22
CA LYS A 429 -27.49 53.81 -25.98
C LYS A 429 -28.19 52.85 -25.02
N TYR A 430 -28.11 51.55 -25.34
CA TYR A 430 -28.76 50.47 -24.62
C TYR A 430 -27.78 49.33 -24.35
N THR A 431 -28.07 48.57 -23.30
CA THR A 431 -27.44 47.26 -23.05
C THR A 431 -28.51 46.18 -23.01
N VAL A 432 -28.18 45.00 -23.52
CA VAL A 432 -29.01 43.80 -23.44
C VAL A 432 -28.23 42.70 -22.73
N GLN A 433 -28.89 41.97 -21.85
CA GLN A 433 -28.33 40.80 -21.17
C GLN A 433 -29.24 39.58 -21.40
N ALA A 434 -28.64 38.48 -21.87
CA ALA A 434 -29.33 37.22 -22.14
C ALA A 434 -29.18 36.24 -20.97
N THR A 435 -30.28 35.64 -20.54
CA THR A 435 -30.34 34.58 -19.53
C THR A 435 -30.98 33.34 -20.14
N VAL A 436 -30.21 32.26 -20.24
CA VAL A 436 -30.63 30.96 -20.77
C VAL A 436 -31.38 30.20 -19.68
N THR A 437 -32.55 29.67 -20.00
CA THR A 437 -33.38 28.84 -19.12
C THR A 437 -33.32 27.39 -19.57
N VAL A 438 -33.08 26.47 -18.63
CA VAL A 438 -32.98 25.02 -18.85
C VAL A 438 -33.81 24.25 -17.82
N THR A 439 -34.08 22.99 -18.10
CA THR A 439 -34.62 22.02 -17.15
C THR A 439 -33.59 20.94 -16.87
N VAL A 440 -33.30 20.71 -15.59
CA VAL A 440 -32.38 19.70 -15.06
C VAL A 440 -33.18 18.83 -14.09
N ASP A 441 -33.28 17.52 -14.33
CA ASP A 441 -34.05 16.59 -13.49
C ASP A 441 -35.47 17.11 -13.14
N GLY A 442 -36.19 17.62 -14.15
CA GLY A 442 -37.53 18.22 -14.00
C GLY A 442 -37.56 19.62 -13.36
N THR A 443 -36.45 20.10 -12.80
CA THR A 443 -36.34 21.41 -12.14
C THR A 443 -35.83 22.49 -13.09
N THR A 444 -36.50 23.64 -13.14
CA THR A 444 -36.05 24.80 -13.92
C THR A 444 -34.81 25.45 -13.30
N LYS A 445 -33.81 25.77 -14.12
CA LYS A 445 -32.59 26.51 -13.77
C LYS A 445 -32.31 27.59 -14.82
N THR A 446 -31.59 28.64 -14.44
CA THR A 446 -31.23 29.76 -15.31
C THR A 446 -29.74 30.06 -15.23
N VAL A 447 -29.11 30.42 -16.35
CA VAL A 447 -27.70 30.81 -16.42
C VAL A 447 -27.50 32.04 -17.31
N THR A 448 -26.62 32.94 -16.88
CA THR A 448 -26.15 34.12 -17.62
C THR A 448 -24.64 34.27 -17.38
N SER A 449 -23.99 35.14 -18.16
CA SER A 449 -22.57 35.47 -18.03
C SER A 449 -22.35 36.93 -18.48
N ASP A 450 -21.17 37.48 -18.21
CA ASP A 450 -20.77 38.78 -18.77
C ASP A 450 -20.59 38.73 -20.29
N ALA A 451 -20.18 37.59 -20.85
CA ALA A 451 -20.14 37.37 -22.30
C ALA A 451 -21.54 37.35 -22.94
N CYS A 452 -22.59 37.09 -22.15
CA CYS A 452 -23.99 37.22 -22.54
C CYS A 452 -24.57 38.63 -22.30
N LYS A 453 -23.72 39.65 -22.21
CA LYS A 453 -24.10 41.06 -22.20
C LYS A 453 -23.53 41.77 -23.42
N ALA A 454 -24.36 42.57 -24.09
CA ALA A 454 -23.97 43.35 -25.26
C ALA A 454 -24.58 44.76 -25.20
N SER A 455 -24.08 45.66 -26.05
CA SER A 455 -24.59 47.03 -26.19
C SER A 455 -25.00 47.32 -27.63
N PHE A 456 -26.01 48.15 -27.81
CA PHE A 456 -26.43 48.69 -29.10
C PHE A 456 -26.89 50.13 -28.96
N GLU A 457 -26.93 50.85 -30.08
CA GLU A 457 -27.30 52.26 -30.13
C GLU A 457 -28.37 52.48 -31.20
N VAL A 458 -29.42 53.22 -30.85
CA VAL A 458 -30.40 53.74 -31.80
C VAL A 458 -29.96 55.15 -32.14
N PRO A 459 -29.41 55.40 -33.34
CA PRO A 459 -28.92 56.72 -33.69
C PRO A 459 -30.08 57.69 -33.95
N ALA A 460 -29.77 58.98 -33.81
CA ALA A 460 -30.66 60.05 -34.22
C ALA A 460 -31.13 59.84 -35.67
N GLN A 461 -32.37 60.21 -35.97
CA GLN A 461 -32.84 60.18 -37.34
C GLN A 461 -32.02 61.21 -38.14
N PRO A 462 -31.39 60.84 -39.27
CA PRO A 462 -30.64 61.80 -40.09
C PRO A 462 -31.55 62.97 -40.46
N GLY A 463 -31.10 64.18 -40.16
CA GLY A 463 -31.82 65.39 -40.54
C GLY A 463 -31.90 65.53 -42.05
N ASN A 464 -32.91 66.24 -42.53
CA ASN A 464 -32.89 66.74 -43.91
C ASN A 464 -31.97 67.96 -43.95
N ILE A 465 -30.94 67.91 -44.80
CA ILE A 465 -30.06 69.05 -45.05
C ILE A 465 -30.28 69.57 -46.47
N THR A 466 -30.29 70.89 -46.60
CA THR A 466 -30.35 71.58 -47.88
C THR A 466 -28.92 71.80 -48.37
N VAL A 467 -28.62 71.34 -49.58
CA VAL A 467 -27.26 71.34 -50.15
C VAL A 467 -27.29 71.72 -51.63
N CYS A 468 -26.19 72.27 -52.12
CA CYS A 468 -25.96 72.54 -53.53
C CYS A 468 -25.40 71.29 -54.21
N GLU A 469 -26.13 70.69 -55.15
CA GLU A 469 -25.63 69.60 -56.00
C GLU A 469 -24.64 70.16 -57.04
N LEU A 470 -23.39 69.73 -56.94
CA LEU A 470 -22.26 70.37 -57.63
C LEU A 470 -22.29 70.19 -59.15
N SER A 471 -22.94 69.13 -59.64
CA SER A 471 -23.09 68.79 -61.06
C SER A 471 -24.22 69.56 -61.74
N THR A 472 -25.39 69.66 -61.09
CA THR A 472 -26.60 70.27 -61.66
C THR A 472 -26.76 71.76 -61.32
N LYS A 473 -25.95 72.27 -60.37
CA LYS A 473 -26.07 73.61 -59.78
C LYS A 473 -27.44 73.88 -59.15
N LYS A 474 -28.14 72.83 -58.70
CA LYS A 474 -29.43 72.95 -58.01
C LYS A 474 -29.28 72.80 -56.50
N ILE A 475 -30.09 73.58 -55.79
CA ILE A 475 -30.28 73.38 -54.35
C ILE A 475 -31.28 72.22 -54.18
N VAL A 476 -30.81 71.14 -53.53
CA VAL A 476 -31.58 69.93 -53.26
C VAL A 476 -31.62 69.65 -51.75
N THR A 477 -32.69 69.00 -51.29
CA THR A 477 -32.77 68.50 -49.90
C THR A 477 -32.46 67.02 -49.88
N ILE A 478 -31.43 66.62 -49.14
CA ILE A 478 -31.01 65.22 -48.96
C ILE A 478 -31.02 64.86 -47.48
N LYS A 479 -31.00 63.56 -47.15
CA LYS A 479 -30.71 63.16 -45.76
C LYS A 479 -29.25 63.40 -45.45
N GLU A 480 -28.93 63.80 -44.22
CA GLU A 480 -27.55 64.12 -43.83
C GLU A 480 -26.57 62.96 -44.05
N ASN A 481 -27.02 61.72 -43.87
CA ASN A 481 -26.22 60.52 -44.13
C ASN A 481 -26.05 60.17 -45.63
N GLN A 482 -26.67 60.94 -46.54
CA GLN A 482 -26.46 60.87 -47.99
C GLN A 482 -25.49 61.97 -48.47
N PHE A 483 -24.98 62.81 -47.55
CA PHE A 483 -24.02 63.85 -47.89
C PHE A 483 -22.68 63.25 -48.32
N ASP A 484 -22.33 63.50 -49.57
CA ASP A 484 -21.06 63.16 -50.19
C ASP A 484 -20.44 64.47 -50.67
N ALA A 485 -19.31 64.87 -50.09
CA ALA A 485 -18.65 66.14 -50.39
C ALA A 485 -18.15 66.27 -51.84
N ALA A 486 -18.06 65.15 -52.58
CA ALA A 486 -17.75 65.17 -54.02
C ALA A 486 -18.98 65.46 -54.89
N LYS A 487 -20.20 65.21 -54.38
CA LYS A 487 -21.47 65.41 -55.10
C LYS A 487 -22.22 66.66 -54.65
N TYR A 488 -22.11 67.00 -53.37
CA TYR A 488 -22.91 68.03 -52.72
C TYR A 488 -22.05 68.98 -51.90
N SER A 489 -22.41 70.26 -51.89
CA SER A 489 -21.81 71.32 -51.07
C SER A 489 -22.82 71.81 -50.03
N LYS A 490 -22.39 71.92 -48.76
CA LYS A 490 -23.17 72.63 -47.72
C LYS A 490 -23.13 74.15 -47.91
N ASP A 491 -22.17 74.67 -48.66
CA ASP A 491 -22.15 76.06 -49.15
C ASP A 491 -23.07 76.18 -50.39
N LEU A 492 -24.21 76.85 -50.19
CA LEU A 492 -25.22 77.07 -51.22
C LEU A 492 -24.82 78.11 -52.28
N SER A 493 -23.82 78.96 -52.01
CA SER A 493 -23.35 79.97 -52.97
C SER A 493 -22.74 79.34 -54.23
N LYS A 494 -22.28 78.08 -54.15
CA LYS A 494 -21.77 77.28 -55.28
C LYS A 494 -22.83 76.96 -56.36
N CYS A 495 -24.09 77.35 -56.13
CA CYS A 495 -25.24 77.17 -57.02
C CYS A 495 -25.86 78.53 -57.47
N ALA A 496 -25.21 79.67 -57.23
CA ALA A 496 -25.73 80.99 -57.64
C ALA A 496 -25.09 81.50 -58.96
N GLU A 497 -25.89 82.12 -59.85
CA GLU A 497 -25.44 82.71 -61.12
C GLU A 497 -25.33 84.24 -61.05
N THR A 498 -24.40 84.84 -61.81
CA THR A 498 -24.09 86.29 -61.83
C THR A 498 -24.54 87.02 -63.11
N PRO A 499 -25.17 88.22 -63.02
CA PRO A 499 -25.48 89.08 -64.18
C PRO A 499 -24.33 90.03 -64.62
N VAL A 500 -24.45 90.66 -65.79
CA VAL A 500 -23.41 91.44 -66.52
C VAL A 500 -23.91 92.87 -66.91
N PRO A 501 -23.05 93.92 -67.08
CA PRO A 501 -23.39 95.35 -66.86
C PRO A 501 -23.26 96.28 -68.11
N PRO A 502 -23.43 97.62 -67.95
CA PRO A 502 -22.77 98.59 -68.86
C PRO A 502 -22.27 99.97 -68.30
N VAL A 503 -21.03 100.35 -68.72
CA VAL A 503 -20.51 101.71 -69.13
C VAL A 503 -20.15 102.81 -68.08
N THR A 504 -19.28 103.76 -68.49
CA THR A 504 -18.19 104.51 -67.78
C THR A 504 -18.24 106.06 -67.97
N PRO A 505 -17.18 106.91 -67.73
CA PRO A 505 -16.12 107.04 -66.69
C PRO A 505 -16.22 108.42 -65.94
N PRO A 506 -15.26 109.40 -65.93
CA PRO A 506 -13.83 109.47 -65.50
C PRO A 506 -13.45 110.59 -64.46
N THR A 507 -12.35 110.45 -63.70
CA THR A 507 -11.30 111.51 -63.42
C THR A 507 -10.07 111.01 -62.61
N THR A 508 -8.96 110.74 -63.31
CA THR A 508 -7.54 111.23 -63.20
C THR A 508 -6.87 111.68 -61.84
N PRO A 509 -5.51 111.88 -61.78
CA PRO A 509 -4.45 111.03 -61.17
C PRO A 509 -3.78 111.71 -59.91
N PRO A 510 -2.51 111.48 -59.42
CA PRO A 510 -1.38 110.62 -59.87
C PRO A 510 -0.51 109.90 -58.77
N GLU A 511 0.64 109.36 -59.22
CA GLU A 511 1.94 109.03 -58.54
C GLU A 511 2.01 108.04 -57.34
N LEU A 512 2.77 106.92 -57.33
CA LEU A 512 4.19 106.58 -57.68
C LEU A 512 5.21 106.93 -56.58
N PRO A 513 6.39 106.27 -56.45
CA PRO A 513 6.89 105.02 -57.12
C PRO A 513 7.56 103.99 -56.15
N HIS A 514 8.26 103.00 -56.74
CA HIS A 514 9.31 102.09 -56.20
C HIS A 514 8.85 100.71 -55.66
N THR A 515 9.20 99.54 -56.24
CA THR A 515 10.45 98.93 -56.81
C THR A 515 11.42 98.37 -55.77
N GLY A 516 11.74 97.07 -55.81
CA GLY A 516 12.87 96.53 -55.03
C GLY A 516 12.91 95.01 -54.84
N MET A 517 13.58 94.33 -55.77
CA MET A 517 14.06 92.94 -55.75
C MET A 517 15.09 92.66 -54.64
N THR A 518 15.52 91.38 -54.50
CA THR A 518 16.68 90.82 -53.71
C THR A 518 16.39 90.47 -52.24
N GLU A 519 17.12 89.57 -51.56
CA GLU A 519 17.65 88.23 -51.90
C GLU A 519 18.11 87.51 -50.58
N ASN A 520 18.20 86.18 -50.58
CA ASN A 520 19.22 85.35 -49.89
C ASN A 520 19.47 85.31 -48.33
N ILE A 521 19.55 84.05 -47.85
CA ILE A 521 20.64 83.43 -47.03
C ILE A 521 20.52 83.25 -45.47
N VAL A 522 20.16 82.00 -45.10
CA VAL A 522 20.91 81.02 -44.25
C VAL A 522 20.97 81.15 -42.69
N ALA A 523 21.08 79.94 -42.07
CA ALA A 523 21.71 79.56 -40.78
C ALA A 523 20.87 79.44 -39.48
N ILE A 524 21.07 78.43 -38.61
CA ILE A 524 21.68 77.08 -38.76
C ILE A 524 21.38 76.15 -37.54
N THR A 525 21.31 74.83 -37.75
CA THR A 525 21.45 73.69 -36.79
C THR A 525 20.50 73.55 -35.57
N GLY A 526 20.19 72.32 -35.09
CA GLY A 526 20.48 71.01 -35.69
C GLY A 526 20.26 69.79 -34.77
N LEU A 527 20.13 68.61 -35.44
CA LEU A 527 20.71 67.29 -35.12
C LEU A 527 20.29 66.57 -33.81
N GLY A 528 20.08 65.25 -33.75
CA GLY A 528 20.11 64.10 -34.69
C GLY A 528 19.71 62.84 -33.88
N ALA A 529 19.67 61.57 -34.31
CA ALA A 529 19.79 60.80 -35.57
C ALA A 529 18.91 59.51 -35.36
N LEU A 530 18.23 58.85 -36.32
CA LEU A 530 18.58 58.25 -37.62
C LEU A 530 19.35 56.90 -37.52
N ILE A 531 18.88 55.91 -38.32
CA ILE A 531 19.39 54.55 -38.69
C ILE A 531 18.41 53.45 -38.19
N ALA A 532 17.52 52.88 -39.03
CA ALA A 532 17.70 51.81 -40.04
C ALA A 532 17.92 50.40 -39.42
N SER A 533 17.53 49.24 -39.99
CA SER A 533 17.16 48.91 -41.38
C SER A 533 16.49 47.51 -41.51
N ILE A 534 15.57 47.38 -42.48
CA ILE A 534 15.39 46.25 -43.43
C ILE A 534 15.00 44.84 -42.90
N ALA A 535 14.09 44.19 -43.64
CA ALA A 535 13.52 42.86 -43.39
C ALA A 535 14.41 41.69 -43.84
N TYR A 536 14.17 40.48 -43.31
CA TYR A 536 14.45 39.24 -44.05
C TYR A 536 13.46 38.09 -43.72
N TYR A 537 12.68 37.72 -44.74
CA TYR A 537 12.33 36.38 -45.22
C TYR A 537 12.13 35.17 -44.26
N VAL A 538 10.89 34.66 -44.28
CA VAL A 538 10.49 33.23 -44.44
C VAL A 538 11.54 32.14 -44.19
N ALA A 539 11.33 31.28 -43.18
CA ALA A 539 11.00 29.85 -43.37
C ALA A 539 10.98 29.02 -42.06
N SER A 540 10.06 28.06 -42.02
CA SER A 540 10.10 26.81 -41.23
C SER A 540 10.23 26.84 -39.69
N ARG A 541 9.15 26.36 -39.05
CA ARG A 541 9.12 25.23 -38.09
C ARG A 541 10.52 24.63 -37.77
N ARG A 542 10.83 24.26 -36.51
CA ARG A 542 9.98 23.49 -35.58
C ARG A 542 10.63 23.39 -34.19
N ALA A 543 9.79 23.01 -33.21
CA ALA A 543 10.13 22.14 -32.07
C ALA A 543 10.78 22.73 -30.78
N LEU A 544 9.99 22.59 -29.70
CA LEU A 544 10.33 22.13 -28.34
C LEU A 544 10.77 23.15 -27.27
N ASN A 545 9.87 23.27 -26.28
CA ASN A 545 10.10 23.23 -24.83
C ASN A 545 11.04 24.26 -24.19
N GLN A 546 10.45 25.18 -23.41
CA GLN A 546 10.06 24.86 -22.03
C GLN A 546 8.62 25.32 -21.76
#